data_AF-A0A0F9AIA2-F1
#
_entry.id   AF-A0A0F9AIA2-F1
#
_cell.length_a   1.000
_cell.length_b   1.000
_cell.length_c   1.000
_cell.angle_alpha   90.00
_cell.angle_beta   90.00
_cell.angle_gamma   90.00
#
_symmetry.space_group_name_H-M   'P 1'
#
loop_
_entity.id
_entity.type
_entity.pdbx_description
1 polymer ?
#
loop_
_entity_poly.entity_id
_entity_poly.type
_entity_poly.pdbx_seq_one_letter_code
_entity_poly.pdbx_strand_id
1 'polypeptide(L)' 'LERIEISDQGLSAIDWVIIGAQTKPTVMPKLEWVKEIVDAADRAGIPVFLKDSLSTPSFVAMQGLTWRREFPRGV' A
#
# COMPACT_ATOMS: atom_id res chain seq x y z
N LEU A 1 13.22 17.92 5.46
CA LEU A 1 12.43 16.75 5.02
C LEU A 1 11.27 17.30 4.20
N GLU A 2 11.42 17.33 2.88
CA GLU A 2 10.39 17.85 1.99
C GLU A 2 9.28 16.80 1.86
N ARG A 3 8.06 17.19 2.26
CA ARG A 3 6.87 16.38 2.13
C ARG A 3 6.41 16.49 0.68
N ILE A 4 6.51 15.41 -0.08
CA ILE A 4 5.94 15.34 -1.43
C ILE A 4 4.42 15.40 -1.28
N GLU A 5 3.82 16.54 -1.63
CA GLU A 5 2.39 16.63 -1.85
C GLU A 5 2.11 16.04 -3.22
N ILE A 6 1.43 14.89 -3.24
CA ILE A 6 1.03 14.27 -4.50
C ILE A 6 -0.05 15.15 -5.12
N SER A 7 0.33 15.97 -6.10
CA SER A 7 -0.60 16.74 -6.91
C SER A 7 -1.35 15.78 -7.85
N ASP A 8 -2.61 16.12 -8.12
CA ASP A 8 -3.58 15.33 -8.91
C ASP A 8 -3.05 14.88 -10.28
N GLN A 9 -2.08 15.61 -10.85
CA GLN A 9 -1.46 15.30 -12.13
C GLN A 9 -0.43 14.16 -12.08
N GLY A 10 0.12 13.82 -10.91
CA GLY A 10 1.09 12.74 -10.73
C GLY A 10 0.48 11.35 -10.56
N LEU A 11 -0.78 11.26 -10.12
CA LEU A 11 -1.49 9.99 -9.93
C LEU A 11 -2.01 9.40 -11.25
N SER A 12 -2.13 10.22 -12.31
CA SER A 12 -2.53 9.76 -13.65
C SER A 12 -1.54 8.80 -14.33
N ALA A 13 -0.33 8.64 -13.76
CA ALA A 13 0.72 7.77 -14.29
C ALA A 13 0.97 6.51 -13.45
N ILE A 14 0.22 6.30 -12.35
CA ILE A 14 0.45 5.18 -11.42
C ILE A 14 -0.71 4.20 -11.51
N ASP A 15 -0.47 3.06 -12.13
CA ASP A 15 -1.48 2.00 -12.29
C ASP A 15 -1.73 1.20 -11.00
N TRP A 16 -0.73 1.08 -10.13
CA TRP A 16 -0.84 0.36 -8.86
C TRP A 16 0.27 0.71 -7.86
N VAL A 17 0.03 0.38 -6.59
CA VAL A 17 0.99 0.49 -5.49
C VAL A 17 1.23 -0.86 -4.84
N ILE A 18 2.48 -1.23 -4.58
CA ILE A 18 2.83 -2.45 -3.81
C ILE A 18 3.55 -2.04 -2.53
N ILE A 19 3.07 -2.50 -1.37
CA ILE A 19 3.65 -2.19 -0.06
C ILE A 19 4.21 -3.48 0.55
N GLY A 20 5.45 -3.42 1.01
CA GLY A 20 6.15 -4.51 1.68
C GLY A 20 7.04 -4.01 2.81
N ALA A 21 7.53 -4.93 3.63
CA ALA A 21 8.54 -4.60 4.63
C ALA A 21 9.91 -4.42 3.98
N GLN A 22 10.74 -3.55 4.53
CA GLN A 22 12.17 -3.54 4.20
C GLN A 22 12.77 -4.87 4.65
N THR A 23 13.63 -5.46 3.83
CA THR A 23 14.36 -6.68 4.17
C THR A 23 15.86 -6.41 4.15
N LYS A 24 16.63 -7.03 5.06
CA LYS A 24 18.09 -6.89 5.21
C LYS A 24 18.59 -5.45 5.47
N PRO A 25 18.32 -4.82 6.64
CA PRO A 25 17.67 -5.39 7.83
C PRO A 25 16.14 -5.40 7.71
N THR A 26 15.48 -6.29 8.46
CA THR A 26 14.02 -6.34 8.48
C THR A 26 13.48 -5.16 9.28
N VAL A 27 12.78 -4.25 8.62
CA VAL A 27 12.11 -3.11 9.26
C VAL A 27 10.65 -3.10 8.82
N MET A 28 9.76 -3.24 9.80
CA MET A 28 8.32 -3.20 9.58
C MET A 28 7.87 -1.75 9.49
N PRO A 29 7.06 -1.38 8.47
CA PRO A 29 6.49 -0.05 8.42
C PRO A 29 5.50 0.11 9.58
N LYS A 30 5.32 1.36 10.02
CA LYS A 30 4.28 1.66 10.99
C LYS A 30 2.90 1.53 10.34
N LEU A 31 1.91 1.11 11.14
CA LEU A 31 0.56 0.86 10.65
C LEU A 31 -0.07 2.13 10.05
N GLU A 32 0.13 3.26 10.71
CA GLU A 32 -0.38 4.56 10.28
C GLU A 32 0.13 4.97 8.89
N TRP A 33 1.40 4.68 8.57
CA TRP A 33 1.96 5.00 7.26
C TRP A 33 1.33 4.17 6.16
N VAL A 34 1.14 2.87 6.42
CA VAL A 34 0.47 1.98 5.46
C VAL A 34 -0.98 2.44 5.26
N LYS A 35 -1.67 2.82 6.33
CA LYS A 35 -3.05 3.32 6.26
C LYS A 35 -3.14 4.61 5.44
N GLU A 36 -2.24 5.58 5.67
CA GLU A 36 -2.22 6.85 4.93
C GLU A 36 -2.04 6.63 3.41
N ILE A 37 -1.14 5.71 3.03
CA ILE A 37 -0.91 5.35 1.62
C ILE A 37 -2.15 4.68 1.02
N VAL A 38 -2.75 3.72 1.73
CA VAL A 38 -3.96 3.03 1.26
C VAL A 38 -5.12 4.01 1.09
N ASP A 39 -5.36 4.88 2.08
CA ASP A 39 -6.42 5.89 1.99
C ASP A 39 -6.19 6.85 0.81
N ALA A 40 -4.93 7.21 0.52
CA ALA A 40 -4.59 8.09 -0.60
C ALA A 40 -4.82 7.39 -1.96
N ALA A 41 -4.39 6.15 -2.09
CA ALA A 41 -4.62 5.34 -3.28
C ALA A 41 -6.11 5.09 -3.52
N ASP A 42 -6.89 4.86 -2.46
CA ASP A 42 -8.33 4.66 -2.54
C ASP A 42 -9.07 5.90 -3.04
N ARG A 43 -8.69 7.09 -2.55
CA ARG A 43 -9.22 8.36 -3.07
C ARG A 43 -8.87 8.58 -4.54
N ALA A 44 -7.73 8.05 -4.99
CA ALA A 44 -7.27 8.15 -6.37
C ALA A 44 -7.80 7.02 -7.28
N GLY A 45 -8.51 6.02 -6.74
CA GLY A 45 -8.95 4.84 -7.49
C GLY A 45 -7.81 3.89 -7.90
N ILE A 46 -6.66 3.97 -7.24
CA ILE A 46 -5.47 3.17 -7.57
C ILE A 46 -5.46 1.88 -6.73
N PRO A 47 -5.33 0.69 -7.36
CA PRO A 47 -5.21 -0.56 -6.63
C PRO A 47 -3.91 -0.61 -5.80
N VAL A 48 -4.03 -1.13 -4.59
CA VAL A 48 -2.89 -1.34 -3.66
C VAL A 48 -2.72 -2.82 -3.41
N PHE A 49 -1.48 -3.29 -3.34
CA PHE A 49 -1.14 -4.67 -3.03
C PHE A 49 -0.25 -4.75 -1.80
N LEU A 50 -0.60 -5.61 -0.84
CA LEU A 50 0.18 -5.83 0.37
C LEU A 50 0.96 -7.14 0.26
N LYS A 51 2.28 -7.07 0.31
CA LYS A 51 3.16 -8.25 0.27
C LYS A 51 3.09 -9.04 1.57
N ASP A 52 3.21 -10.37 1.49
CA ASP A 52 3.18 -11.27 2.67
C ASP A 52 4.22 -10.97 3.75
N SER A 53 5.28 -10.24 3.40
CA SER A 53 6.24 -9.71 4.38
C SER A 53 5.58 -8.84 5.46
N LEU A 54 4.35 -8.35 5.23
CA LEU A 54 3.56 -7.56 6.17
C LEU A 54 2.55 -8.39 6.97
N SER A 55 2.57 -9.73 6.89
CA SER A 55 1.55 -10.60 7.50
C SER A 55 1.65 -10.73 9.03
N THR A 56 1.75 -9.61 9.76
CA THR A 56 1.68 -9.58 11.23
C THR A 56 0.24 -9.51 11.73
N PRO A 57 -0.04 -9.90 12.98
CA PRO A 57 -1.39 -9.84 13.56
C PRO A 57 -2.07 -8.48 13.41
N SER A 58 -1.32 -7.38 13.47
CA SER A 58 -1.86 -6.02 13.30
C SER A 58 -2.33 -5.72 11.88
N PHE A 59 -1.61 -6.18 10.85
CA PHE A 59 -2.03 -6.07 9.45
C PHE A 59 -3.09 -7.11 9.08
N VAL A 60 -3.06 -8.27 9.75
CA VAL A 60 -4.09 -9.31 9.70
C VAL A 60 -5.37 -8.85 10.43
N ALA A 61 -5.33 -7.93 11.39
CA ALA A 61 -6.54 -7.33 11.95
C ALA A 61 -7.21 -6.33 10.99
N MET A 62 -6.44 -5.71 10.07
CA MET A 62 -6.98 -4.91 8.96
C MET A 62 -7.64 -5.77 7.85
N GLN A 63 -7.92 -7.06 8.11
CA GLN A 63 -8.36 -8.10 7.15
C GLN A 63 -9.67 -7.89 6.38
N GLY A 64 -10.35 -6.74 6.53
CA GLY A 64 -11.34 -6.31 5.54
C GLY A 64 -10.72 -6.04 4.15
N LEU A 65 -9.39 -5.99 4.06
CA LEU A 65 -8.61 -5.75 2.83
C LEU A 65 -8.11 -7.05 2.13
N THR A 66 -8.73 -8.21 2.39
CA THR A 66 -8.33 -9.51 1.82
C THR A 66 -8.20 -9.49 0.29
N TRP A 67 -8.99 -8.64 -0.38
CA TRP A 67 -8.99 -8.40 -1.83
C TRP A 67 -7.69 -7.78 -2.39
N ARG A 68 -6.76 -7.31 -1.54
CA ARG A 68 -5.53 -6.60 -1.95
C ARG A 68 -4.28 -7.49 -1.97
N ARG A 69 -4.44 -8.81 -1.88
CA ARG A 69 -3.32 -9.77 -1.94
C ARG A 69 -3.12 -10.38 -3.31
N GLU A 70 -4.06 -10.20 -4.23
CA GLU A 70 -4.04 -10.82 -5.55
C GLU A 70 -4.14 -9.76 -6.65
N PHE A 71 -3.26 -9.87 -7.65
CA PHE A 71 -3.33 -9.07 -8.88
C PHE A 71 -4.57 -9.50 -9.68
N PRO A 72 -5.39 -8.59 -10.23
CA PRO A 72 -6.45 -8.99 -11.15
C PRO A 72 -5.82 -9.76 -12.31
N ARG A 73 -6.21 -11.03 -12.47
CA ARG A 73 -5.75 -11.83 -13.62
C ARG A 73 -6.35 -11.20 -14.88
N GLY A 74 -5.51 -10.60 -15.74
CA GLY A 74 -5.92 -10.17 -17.09
C GLY A 74 -5.72 -8.69 -17.46
N VAL A 75 -4.71 -8.00 -16.91
CA VAL A 75 -4.07 -6.88 -17.63
C VAL A 75 -2.86 -7.37 -18.41
#